data_AF-X6NTJ8-F1
#
_entry.id   AF-X6NTJ8-F1
#
_cell.length_a   1.000
_cell.length_b   1.000
_cell.length_c   1.000
_cell.angle_alpha   90.00
_cell.angle_beta   90.00
_cell.angle_gamma   90.00
#
_symmetry.space_group_name_H-M   'P 1'
#
loop_
_entity.id
_entity.type
_entity.pdbx_description
1 polymer ?
#
loop_
_entity_poly.entity_id
_entity_poly.type
_entity_poly.pdbx_seq_one_letter_code
_entity_poly.pdbx_strand_id
1 'polypeptide(L)'
;MGNLESCFRLGSSKKEKLLPKEASEQHVDLTSKPASLSVDNEDAHEFDEFRHTIAQAFWAFSGYSKFKKTNIYLQQNEISKFLEICNITEPSKETIFREMDSEIVDNQISYSEFVNYFCDPNTNPGCYSLQKYMKQQTSFQILKEALRILEMCNSLPEESSGIPHANTSAPKNAKSEFTGRITYKKFQKFAEELLHLDTNQAEQLWHQIDTDDSGDIRVDELFDWLKSQLLRKQIEKDEITGTLTINQQQS
;
A
#
# COMPACT_ATOMS: atom_id res chain seq x y z
N MET A 1 3.47 26.49 -7.56
CA MET A 1 3.24 25.04 -7.38
C MET A 1 3.98 24.64 -6.11
N GLY A 2 3.26 24.19 -5.08
CA GLY A 2 3.85 23.84 -3.78
C GLY A 2 4.97 22.81 -3.93
N ASN A 3 6.02 22.95 -3.12
CA ASN A 3 7.23 22.16 -3.27
C ASN A 3 7.04 20.74 -2.68
N LEU A 4 6.52 19.82 -3.50
CA LEU A 4 6.43 18.37 -3.20
C LEU A 4 7.81 17.67 -3.17
N GLU A 5 8.93 18.39 -3.29
CA GLU A 5 10.28 17.80 -3.35
C GLU A 5 10.72 17.07 -2.07
N SER A 6 10.14 17.35 -0.90
CA SER A 6 10.65 16.76 0.35
C SER A 6 10.26 15.29 0.58
N CYS A 7 9.25 14.77 -0.13
CA CYS A 7 8.70 13.42 0.15
C CYS A 7 9.30 12.28 -0.70
N PHE A 8 10.06 12.55 -1.76
CA PHE A 8 10.43 11.52 -2.77
C PHE A 8 11.92 11.17 -2.85
N ARG A 9 12.62 11.00 -1.71
CA ARG A 9 13.95 10.36 -1.73
C ARG A 9 13.83 8.83 -1.82
N LEU A 10 13.52 8.32 -3.01
CA LEU A 10 13.63 6.90 -3.32
C LEU A 10 15.11 6.53 -3.52
N GLY A 11 15.64 5.70 -2.63
CA GLY A 11 17.01 5.18 -2.70
C GLY A 11 17.22 4.31 -3.95
N SER A 12 18.31 4.56 -4.66
CA SER A 12 18.71 3.76 -5.83
C SER A 12 19.18 2.37 -5.37
N SER A 13 18.40 1.32 -5.65
CA SER A 13 18.82 -0.06 -5.41
C SER A 13 19.86 -0.53 -6.43
N LYS A 14 21.00 -0.99 -5.91
CA LYS A 14 22.07 -1.66 -6.67
C LYS A 14 21.56 -3.00 -7.21
N LYS A 15 21.84 -3.26 -8.49
CA LYS A 15 21.68 -4.58 -9.12
C LYS A 15 22.71 -5.55 -8.54
N GLU A 16 22.24 -6.62 -7.90
CA GLU A 16 23.06 -7.75 -7.48
C GLU A 16 22.82 -8.95 -8.42
N LYS A 17 23.90 -9.65 -8.74
CA LYS A 17 24.05 -10.57 -9.87
C LYS A 17 23.93 -12.01 -9.38
N LEU A 18 23.18 -12.85 -10.10
CA LEU A 18 22.97 -14.28 -9.84
C LEU A 18 24.28 -15.11 -9.86
N LEU A 19 24.38 -16.00 -8.85
CA LEU A 19 24.79 -17.42 -8.78
C LEU A 19 25.80 -18.03 -9.78
N PRO A 20 26.58 -19.04 -9.34
CA PRO A 20 26.19 -20.43 -9.64
C PRO A 20 26.33 -21.46 -8.49
N LYS A 21 25.57 -22.56 -8.68
CA LYS A 21 25.52 -23.86 -7.97
C LYS A 21 26.88 -24.52 -7.72
N GLU A 22 26.97 -25.32 -6.65
CA GLU A 22 27.31 -26.75 -6.74
C GLU A 22 26.96 -27.55 -5.46
N ALA A 23 26.65 -28.83 -5.66
CA ALA A 23 26.17 -29.78 -4.67
C ALA A 23 27.31 -30.60 -4.04
N SER A 24 27.16 -30.98 -2.78
CA SER A 24 27.82 -32.16 -2.20
C SER A 24 27.03 -32.67 -1.01
N GLU A 25 26.59 -33.93 -1.11
CA GLU A 25 25.95 -34.70 -0.05
C GLU A 25 27.02 -35.16 0.96
N GLN A 26 26.86 -34.82 2.23
CA GLN A 26 27.53 -35.51 3.33
C GLN A 26 26.55 -35.76 4.49
N HIS A 27 26.41 -37.04 4.80
CA HIS A 27 25.62 -37.62 5.87
C HIS A 27 26.37 -37.47 7.19
N VAL A 28 25.83 -36.73 8.17
CA VAL A 28 26.43 -36.61 9.51
C VAL A 28 25.36 -36.66 10.60
N ASP A 29 25.74 -37.40 11.65
CA ASP A 29 25.05 -37.84 12.84
C ASP A 29 24.35 -36.72 13.66
N LEU A 30 23.12 -36.98 14.09
CA LEU A 30 22.16 -36.01 14.64
C LEU A 30 22.03 -36.16 16.17
N THR A 31 22.88 -35.44 16.91
CA THR A 31 22.55 -34.94 18.26
C THR A 31 23.18 -33.57 18.49
N SER A 32 22.73 -32.56 17.74
CA SER A 32 23.09 -31.16 17.99
C SER A 32 21.92 -30.42 18.66
N LYS A 33 22.21 -29.90 19.84
CA LYS A 33 21.40 -29.00 20.66
C LYS A 33 20.94 -27.81 19.78
N PRO A 34 19.65 -27.41 19.80
CA PRO A 34 19.17 -26.33 18.96
C PRO A 34 19.93 -25.04 19.30
N ALA A 35 20.76 -24.60 18.36
CA ALA A 35 21.43 -23.32 18.44
C ALA A 35 20.36 -22.24 18.41
N SER A 36 20.18 -21.57 19.54
CA SER A 36 19.39 -20.35 19.65
C SER A 36 20.04 -19.28 18.77
N LEU A 37 19.61 -19.19 17.51
CA LEU A 37 19.96 -18.11 16.60
C LEU A 37 19.39 -16.82 17.19
N SER A 38 20.28 -15.92 17.60
CA SER A 38 19.93 -14.53 17.89
C SER A 38 19.51 -13.88 16.57
N VAL A 39 18.21 -13.81 16.33
CA VAL A 39 17.63 -13.04 15.24
C VAL A 39 17.95 -11.57 15.54
N ASP A 40 18.63 -10.91 14.60
CA ASP A 40 18.99 -9.49 14.72
C ASP A 40 17.71 -8.63 14.78
N ASN A 41 17.65 -7.70 15.73
CA ASN A 41 16.45 -6.90 16.02
C ASN A 41 15.95 -6.05 14.83
N GLU A 42 16.78 -5.80 13.82
CA GLU A 42 16.41 -4.98 12.65
C GLU A 42 15.36 -5.67 11.78
N ASP A 43 15.47 -7.00 11.61
CA ASP A 43 14.54 -7.79 10.79
C ASP A 43 13.12 -7.78 11.35
N ALA A 44 12.99 -7.72 12.68
CA ALA A 44 11.69 -7.68 13.36
C ALA A 44 10.92 -6.39 13.02
N HIS A 45 11.59 -5.23 13.06
CA HIS A 45 10.96 -3.95 12.74
C HIS A 45 10.54 -3.88 11.26
N GLU A 46 11.39 -4.36 10.36
CA GLU A 46 11.10 -4.36 8.91
C GLU A 46 9.92 -5.29 8.56
N PHE A 47 9.73 -6.36 9.33
CA PHE A 47 8.59 -7.25 9.22
C PHE A 47 7.31 -6.59 9.73
N ASP A 48 7.35 -5.95 10.90
CA ASP A 48 6.20 -5.25 11.48
C ASP A 48 5.70 -4.11 10.58
N GLU A 49 6.61 -3.33 9.99
CA GLU A 49 6.26 -2.27 9.04
C GLU A 49 5.57 -2.81 7.78
N PHE A 50 6.07 -3.93 7.24
CA PHE A 50 5.45 -4.58 6.08
C PHE A 50 4.06 -5.11 6.42
N ARG A 51 3.94 -5.81 7.55
CA ARG A 51 2.66 -6.31 8.03
C ARG A 51 1.65 -5.18 8.23
N HIS A 52 2.10 -4.06 8.78
CA HIS A 52 1.28 -2.86 8.93
C HIS A 52 0.82 -2.31 7.57
N THR A 53 1.72 -2.23 6.59
CA THR A 53 1.39 -1.79 5.22
C THR A 53 0.33 -2.71 4.58
N ILE A 54 0.50 -4.03 4.69
CA ILE A 54 -0.47 -5.01 4.17
C ILE A 54 -1.83 -4.85 4.88
N ALA A 55 -1.83 -4.67 6.20
CA ALA A 55 -3.06 -4.40 6.95
C ALA A 55 -3.76 -3.11 6.48
N GLN A 56 -3.02 -2.03 6.28
CA GLN A 56 -3.57 -0.78 5.74
C GLN A 56 -4.14 -0.97 4.33
N ALA A 57 -3.46 -1.73 3.47
CA ALA A 57 -3.95 -2.06 2.14
C ALA A 57 -5.31 -2.78 2.20
N PHE A 58 -5.47 -3.77 3.09
CA PHE A 58 -6.76 -4.44 3.27
C PHE A 58 -7.91 -3.44 3.51
N TRP A 59 -7.72 -2.52 4.46
CA TRP A 59 -8.73 -1.52 4.78
C TRP A 59 -8.96 -0.52 3.66
N ALA A 60 -7.92 -0.20 2.89
CA ALA A 60 -8.00 0.71 1.77
C ALA A 60 -8.83 0.13 0.62
N PHE A 61 -8.59 -1.14 0.26
CA PHE A 61 -9.28 -1.79 -0.85
C PHE A 61 -10.69 -2.27 -0.49
N SER A 62 -10.93 -2.66 0.75
CA SER A 62 -12.26 -3.15 1.16
C SER A 62 -13.31 -2.03 1.27
N GLY A 63 -12.87 -0.76 1.33
CA GLY A 63 -13.74 0.41 1.38
C GLY A 63 -14.60 0.40 2.64
N TYR A 64 -14.03 0.80 3.77
CA TYR A 64 -14.72 0.83 5.04
C TYR A 64 -16.02 1.64 4.93
N SER A 65 -17.13 1.04 5.38
CA SER A 65 -18.40 1.72 5.53
C SER A 65 -18.82 1.64 6.98
N LYS A 66 -19.23 2.78 7.55
CA LYS A 66 -19.83 2.87 8.90
C LYS A 66 -21.05 1.96 9.09
N PHE A 67 -21.65 1.48 8.00
CA PHE A 67 -22.77 0.53 7.99
C PHE A 67 -22.31 -0.93 7.89
N LYS A 68 -21.06 -1.21 7.49
CA LYS A 68 -20.45 -2.54 7.39
C LYS A 68 -19.59 -2.90 8.61
N LYS A 69 -19.98 -2.46 9.81
CA LYS A 69 -19.15 -2.58 11.03
C LYS A 69 -18.77 -4.02 11.42
N THR A 70 -19.49 -5.02 10.93
CA THR A 70 -19.30 -6.41 11.39
C THR A 70 -18.58 -7.30 10.40
N ASN A 71 -18.62 -6.99 9.09
CA ASN A 71 -18.25 -7.94 8.03
C ASN A 71 -17.58 -7.20 6.86
N ILE A 72 -16.27 -7.00 6.97
CA ILE A 72 -15.45 -6.37 5.92
C ILE A 72 -14.61 -7.45 5.28
N TYR A 73 -14.77 -7.62 3.97
CA TYR A 73 -14.09 -8.63 3.15
C TYR A 73 -13.63 -8.00 1.83
N LEU A 74 -12.62 -8.60 1.22
CA LEU A 74 -12.22 -8.32 -0.16
C LEU A 74 -12.84 -9.37 -1.07
N GLN A 75 -13.40 -8.94 -2.20
CA GLN A 75 -13.82 -9.83 -3.27
C GLN A 75 -12.67 -9.98 -4.27
N GLN A 76 -12.88 -10.83 -5.27
CA GLN A 76 -11.87 -11.15 -6.28
C GLN A 76 -11.40 -9.92 -7.06
N ASN A 77 -12.27 -8.95 -7.34
CA ASN A 77 -11.91 -7.73 -8.05
C ASN A 77 -11.00 -6.83 -7.20
N GLU A 78 -11.23 -6.69 -5.90
CA GLU A 78 -10.32 -5.89 -5.05
C GLU A 78 -8.96 -6.55 -4.90
N ILE A 79 -8.91 -7.87 -4.71
CA ILE A 79 -7.65 -8.62 -4.70
C ILE A 79 -6.92 -8.46 -6.03
N SER A 80 -7.63 -8.57 -7.15
CA SER A 80 -7.05 -8.44 -8.48
C SER A 80 -6.40 -7.07 -8.72
N LYS A 81 -7.01 -6.00 -8.20
CA LYS A 81 -6.46 -4.63 -8.24
C LYS A 81 -5.20 -4.51 -7.37
N PHE A 82 -5.25 -5.03 -6.13
CA PHE A 82 -4.10 -5.01 -5.24
C PHE A 82 -2.89 -5.74 -5.84
N LEU A 83 -3.10 -6.94 -6.38
CA LEU A 83 -2.05 -7.75 -7.02
C LEU A 83 -1.45 -7.03 -8.23
N GLU A 84 -2.28 -6.36 -9.04
CA GLU A 84 -1.84 -5.57 -10.19
C GLU A 84 -0.97 -4.38 -9.76
N ILE A 85 -1.40 -3.63 -8.74
CA ILE A 85 -0.62 -2.54 -8.15
C ILE A 85 0.73 -3.04 -7.63
N CYS A 86 0.75 -4.20 -6.97
CA CYS A 86 1.98 -4.80 -6.45
C CYS A 86 2.82 -5.50 -7.54
N ASN A 87 2.37 -5.49 -8.80
CA ASN A 87 3.00 -6.19 -9.92
C ASN A 87 3.22 -7.69 -9.63
N ILE A 88 2.24 -8.35 -9.00
CA ILE A 88 2.24 -9.78 -8.72
C ILE A 88 1.46 -10.47 -9.83
N THR A 89 2.18 -11.16 -10.72
CA THR A 89 1.59 -11.83 -11.88
C THR A 89 1.62 -13.35 -11.79
N GLU A 90 2.48 -13.91 -10.94
CA GLU A 90 2.68 -15.35 -10.78
C GLU A 90 2.62 -15.77 -9.30
N PRO A 91 1.82 -16.79 -8.94
CA PRO A 91 0.88 -17.50 -9.81
C PRO A 91 -0.30 -16.60 -10.26
N SER A 92 -1.15 -17.11 -11.16
CA SER A 92 -2.34 -16.37 -11.65
C SER A 92 -3.20 -15.80 -10.50
N LYS A 93 -3.83 -14.64 -10.71
CA LYS A 93 -4.70 -13.96 -9.73
C LYS A 93 -5.77 -14.90 -9.13
N GLU A 94 -6.34 -15.79 -9.94
CA GLU A 94 -7.36 -16.78 -9.52
C GLU A 94 -6.78 -17.85 -8.57
N THR A 95 -5.53 -18.24 -8.80
CA THR A 95 -4.83 -19.19 -7.95
C THR A 95 -4.49 -18.55 -6.61
N ILE A 96 -3.96 -17.33 -6.62
CA ILE A 96 -3.68 -16.56 -5.40
C ILE A 96 -4.97 -16.37 -4.60
N PHE A 97 -6.07 -15.96 -5.25
CA PHE A 97 -7.36 -15.78 -4.59
C PHE A 97 -7.85 -17.07 -3.91
N ARG A 98 -7.80 -18.20 -4.62
CA ARG A 98 -8.19 -19.51 -4.08
C ARG A 98 -7.30 -19.97 -2.92
N GLU A 99 -6.01 -19.64 -2.95
CA GLU A 99 -5.09 -19.94 -1.84
C GLU A 99 -5.38 -19.08 -0.60
N MET A 100 -5.74 -17.81 -0.79
CA MET A 100 -6.17 -16.93 0.29
C MET A 100 -7.48 -17.39 0.93
N ASP A 101 -8.47 -17.76 0.11
CA ASP A 101 -9.83 -18.21 0.50
C ASP A 101 -9.87 -19.66 1.01
N SER A 102 -8.84 -20.08 1.75
CA SER A 102 -8.63 -21.50 2.09
C SER A 102 -9.23 -21.93 3.42
N GLU A 103 -9.46 -21.01 4.37
CA GLU A 103 -10.06 -21.34 5.67
C GLU A 103 -11.57 -21.58 5.52
N ILE A 104 -12.26 -20.69 4.83
CA ILE A 104 -13.68 -20.77 4.53
C ILE A 104 -13.86 -20.41 3.05
N VAL A 105 -14.15 -21.41 2.21
CA VAL A 105 -14.32 -21.18 0.76
C VAL A 105 -15.68 -20.52 0.49
N ASP A 106 -15.76 -19.20 0.69
CA ASP A 106 -16.97 -18.40 0.50
C ASP A 106 -16.81 -17.30 -0.56
N ASN A 107 -15.65 -17.24 -1.22
CA ASN A 107 -15.25 -16.19 -2.17
C ASN A 107 -15.14 -14.81 -1.53
N GLN A 108 -14.80 -14.74 -0.24
CA GLN A 108 -14.62 -13.50 0.50
C GLN A 108 -13.37 -13.57 1.35
N ILE A 109 -12.37 -12.77 1.02
CA ILE A 109 -11.12 -12.75 1.78
C ILE A 109 -11.29 -11.87 3.02
N SER A 110 -11.19 -12.49 4.19
CA SER A 110 -11.17 -11.79 5.48
C SER A 110 -9.85 -11.05 5.72
N TYR A 111 -9.83 -10.19 6.73
CA TYR A 111 -8.61 -9.50 7.16
C TYR A 111 -7.48 -10.48 7.53
N SER A 112 -7.81 -11.54 8.27
CA SER A 112 -6.84 -12.55 8.70
C SER A 112 -6.28 -13.30 7.51
N GLU A 113 -7.12 -13.80 6.60
CA GLU A 113 -6.66 -14.52 5.40
C GLU A 113 -5.73 -13.65 4.55
N PHE A 114 -6.11 -12.39 4.31
CA PHE A 114 -5.29 -11.47 3.55
C PHE A 114 -3.92 -11.24 4.21
N VAL A 115 -3.89 -10.86 5.49
CA VAL A 115 -2.63 -10.57 6.19
C VAL A 115 -1.78 -11.84 6.34
N ASN A 116 -2.38 -12.98 6.66
CA ASN A 116 -1.68 -14.24 6.84
C ASN A 116 -1.06 -14.72 5.51
N TYR A 117 -1.76 -14.57 4.38
CA TYR A 117 -1.19 -14.95 3.08
C TYR A 117 0.12 -14.21 2.76
N PHE A 118 0.23 -12.92 3.13
CA PHE A 118 1.45 -12.14 2.86
C PHE A 118 2.48 -12.19 3.98
N CYS A 119 2.11 -12.59 5.21
CA CYS A 119 2.97 -12.44 6.38
C CYS A 119 3.24 -13.74 7.16
N ASP A 120 2.46 -14.81 6.95
CA ASP A 120 2.57 -16.06 7.72
C ASP A 120 3.09 -17.22 6.85
N PRO A 121 4.30 -17.75 7.12
CA PRO A 121 4.85 -18.88 6.38
C PRO A 121 4.05 -20.18 6.53
N ASN A 122 3.21 -20.31 7.57
CA ASN A 122 2.32 -21.46 7.72
C ASN A 122 1.14 -21.42 6.73
N THR A 123 0.72 -20.21 6.34
CA THR A 123 -0.35 -20.00 5.34
C THR A 123 0.24 -19.97 3.93
N ASN A 124 1.36 -19.27 3.75
CA ASN A 124 2.06 -19.18 2.47
C ASN A 124 3.58 -19.36 2.70
N PRO A 125 4.14 -20.56 2.43
CA PRO A 125 5.58 -20.81 2.59
C PRO A 125 6.48 -19.87 1.76
N GLY A 126 5.93 -19.24 0.72
CA GLY A 126 6.62 -18.25 -0.12
C GLY A 126 6.54 -16.80 0.37
N CYS A 127 5.87 -16.52 1.50
CA CYS A 127 5.54 -15.16 1.93
C CYS A 127 6.77 -14.25 2.07
N TYR A 128 7.91 -14.76 2.58
CA TYR A 128 9.14 -13.96 2.72
C TYR A 128 9.77 -13.61 1.37
N SER A 129 9.73 -14.53 0.40
CA SER A 129 10.22 -14.25 -0.96
C SER A 129 9.33 -13.23 -1.64
N LEU A 130 8.01 -13.37 -1.47
CA LEU A 130 7.01 -12.43 -1.99
C LEU A 130 7.17 -11.04 -1.35
N GLN A 131 7.34 -10.98 -0.02
CA GLN A 131 7.61 -9.74 0.72
C GLN A 131 8.85 -9.03 0.17
N LYS A 132 9.96 -9.77 0.03
CA LYS A 132 11.20 -9.23 -0.53
C LYS A 132 11.00 -8.71 -1.96
N TYR A 133 10.30 -9.47 -2.79
CA TYR A 133 9.95 -9.08 -4.15
C TYR A 133 9.15 -7.76 -4.16
N MET A 134 8.08 -7.68 -3.37
CA MET A 134 7.21 -6.50 -3.26
C MET A 134 8.00 -5.27 -2.81
N LYS A 135 8.81 -5.39 -1.75
CA LYS A 135 9.63 -4.29 -1.24
C LYS A 135 10.59 -3.70 -2.27
N GLN A 136 11.06 -4.50 -3.23
CA GLN A 136 11.92 -4.05 -4.31
C GLN A 136 11.17 -3.35 -5.45
N GLN A 137 9.85 -3.51 -5.55
CA GLN A 137 9.06 -2.89 -6.62
C GLN A 137 8.84 -1.40 -6.34
N THR A 138 9.07 -0.56 -7.34
CA THR A 138 8.70 0.87 -7.27
C THR A 138 7.21 1.05 -7.04
N SER A 139 6.37 0.19 -7.63
CA SER A 139 4.93 0.26 -7.43
C SER A 139 4.53 0.03 -5.97
N PHE A 140 5.15 -0.90 -5.26
CA PHE A 140 4.87 -1.09 -3.84
C PHE A 140 5.25 0.15 -2.98
N GLN A 141 6.33 0.84 -3.34
CA GLN A 141 6.71 2.09 -2.68
C GLN A 141 5.69 3.21 -2.93
N ILE A 142 5.13 3.28 -4.15
CA ILE A 142 4.04 4.22 -4.48
C ILE A 142 2.78 3.88 -3.67
N LEU A 143 2.46 2.59 -3.54
CA LEU A 143 1.32 2.14 -2.72
C LEU A 143 1.51 2.54 -1.25
N LYS A 144 2.70 2.34 -0.67
CA LYS A 144 3.01 2.79 0.70
C LYS A 144 2.74 4.27 0.88
N GLU A 145 3.16 5.08 -0.09
CA GLU A 145 2.94 6.53 -0.04
C GLU A 145 1.46 6.91 -0.20
N ALA A 146 0.73 6.23 -1.07
CA ALA A 146 -0.72 6.42 -1.19
C ALA A 146 -1.45 6.09 0.13
N LEU A 147 -1.09 4.98 0.78
CA LEU A 147 -1.64 4.58 2.07
C LEU A 147 -1.31 5.58 3.18
N ARG A 148 -0.09 6.12 3.18
CA ARG A 148 0.33 7.18 4.12
C ARG A 148 -0.52 8.44 3.96
N ILE A 149 -0.74 8.91 2.73
CA ILE A 149 -1.60 10.08 2.45
C ILE A 149 -3.03 9.82 2.91
N LEU A 150 -3.58 8.63 2.63
CA LEU A 150 -4.90 8.19 3.10
C LEU A 150 -5.01 8.25 4.63
N GLU A 151 -4.00 7.77 5.34
CA GLU A 151 -3.94 7.79 6.79
C GLU A 151 -3.88 9.23 7.34
N MET A 152 -3.05 10.08 6.74
CA MET A 152 -2.97 11.50 7.11
C MET A 152 -4.31 12.19 6.94
N CYS A 153 -4.98 12.03 5.79
CA CYS A 153 -6.29 12.61 5.53
C CYS A 153 -7.38 12.12 6.49
N ASN A 154 -7.34 10.84 6.88
CA ASN A 154 -8.30 10.28 7.84
C ASN A 154 -8.00 10.72 9.28
N SER A 155 -6.76 11.04 9.61
CA SER A 155 -6.36 11.48 10.95
C SER A 155 -6.71 12.95 11.26
N LEU A 156 -7.12 13.73 10.25
CA LEU A 156 -7.49 15.12 10.45
C LEU A 156 -8.79 15.23 11.25
N PRO A 157 -8.86 16.15 12.24
CA PRO A 157 -10.05 16.33 13.04
C PRO A 157 -11.22 16.81 12.17
N GLU A 158 -12.34 16.09 12.25
CA GLU A 158 -13.60 16.63 11.77
C GLU A 158 -13.95 17.81 12.67
N GLU A 159 -13.98 19.01 12.10
CA GLU A 159 -14.53 20.17 12.80
C GLU A 159 -15.94 19.80 13.21
N SER A 160 -16.14 19.61 14.51
CA SER A 160 -17.45 19.40 15.07
C SER A 160 -18.27 20.61 14.65
N SER A 161 -19.16 20.43 13.67
CA SER A 161 -20.14 21.44 13.30
C SER A 161 -20.78 21.89 14.60
N GLY A 162 -20.51 23.13 15.01
CA GLY A 162 -20.69 23.65 16.37
C GLY A 162 -22.15 23.80 16.79
N ILE A 163 -23.00 22.83 16.46
CA ILE A 163 -24.34 22.69 17.01
C ILE A 163 -24.14 22.20 18.45
N PRO A 164 -24.47 23.03 19.46
CA PRO A 164 -24.37 22.63 20.85
C PRO A 164 -25.43 21.56 21.12
N HIS A 165 -25.09 20.29 20.93
CA HIS A 165 -25.91 19.20 21.42
C HIS A 165 -25.71 19.11 22.93
N ALA A 166 -26.75 19.55 23.66
CA ALA A 166 -26.79 19.55 25.10
C ALA A 166 -26.53 18.14 25.68
N ASN A 167 -25.50 18.07 26.54
CA ASN A 167 -25.33 17.12 27.63
C ASN A 167 -25.43 15.62 27.26
N THR A 168 -24.35 15.06 26.72
CA THR A 168 -24.05 13.65 26.94
C THR A 168 -22.57 13.48 27.21
N SER A 169 -22.22 13.53 28.50
CA SER A 169 -20.90 13.35 29.06
C SER A 169 -20.44 11.90 28.90
N ALA A 170 -19.75 11.59 27.80
CA ALA A 170 -18.84 10.45 27.72
C ALA A 170 -17.72 10.79 26.71
N PRO A 171 -16.45 10.94 27.15
CA PRO A 171 -15.33 11.15 26.26
C PRO A 171 -15.09 9.85 25.49
N LYS A 172 -15.68 9.76 24.29
CA LYS A 172 -15.38 8.67 23.36
C LYS A 172 -14.01 8.95 22.78
N ASN A 173 -13.02 8.13 23.15
CA ASN A 173 -11.79 7.94 22.38
C ASN A 173 -12.18 7.40 21.00
N ALA A 174 -12.64 8.28 20.11
CA ALA A 174 -12.92 7.94 18.73
C ALA A 174 -11.56 7.81 18.04
N LYS A 175 -11.01 6.58 18.03
CA LYS A 175 -9.95 6.23 17.09
C LYS A 175 -10.48 6.60 15.70
N SER A 176 -9.74 7.42 14.98
CA SER A 176 -10.07 7.73 13.59
C SER A 176 -10.20 6.41 12.82
N GLU A 177 -11.38 6.16 12.26
CA GLU A 177 -11.63 4.97 11.46
C GLU A 177 -10.94 5.20 10.10
N PHE A 178 -9.87 4.47 9.82
CA PHE A 178 -9.22 4.48 8.51
C PHE A 178 -10.21 3.96 7.47
N THR A 179 -10.72 4.86 6.62
CA THR A 179 -11.87 4.50 5.76
C THR A 179 -11.49 3.92 4.40
N GLY A 180 -10.22 4.03 4.02
CA GLY A 180 -9.78 3.74 2.65
C GLY A 180 -10.25 4.73 1.59
N ARG A 181 -10.94 5.80 2.02
CA ARG A 181 -11.49 6.86 1.17
C ARG A 181 -11.08 8.23 1.68
N ILE A 182 -10.98 9.19 0.78
CA ILE A 182 -10.76 10.60 1.11
C ILE A 182 -11.92 11.38 0.53
N THR A 183 -12.74 12.00 1.37
CA THR A 183 -13.80 12.91 0.92
C THR A 183 -13.18 14.25 0.50
N TYR A 184 -13.87 15.02 -0.35
CA TYR A 184 -13.36 16.34 -0.77
C TYR A 184 -13.02 17.25 0.42
N LYS A 185 -13.86 17.25 1.46
CA LYS A 185 -13.62 18.03 2.68
C LYS A 185 -12.33 17.62 3.41
N LYS A 186 -12.05 16.31 3.51
CA LYS A 186 -10.81 15.81 4.13
C LYS A 186 -9.60 16.17 3.27
N PHE A 187 -9.73 16.02 1.95
CA PHE A 187 -8.68 16.38 1.01
C PHE A 187 -8.35 17.87 1.03
N GLN A 188 -9.35 18.75 1.08
CA GLN A 188 -9.15 20.20 1.13
C GLN A 188 -8.30 20.61 2.34
N LYS A 189 -8.59 20.05 3.52
CA LYS A 189 -7.77 20.28 4.72
C LYS A 189 -6.34 19.79 4.56
N PHE A 190 -6.17 18.57 4.03
CA PHE A 190 -4.84 18.04 3.72
C PHE A 190 -4.08 18.95 2.74
N ALA A 191 -4.73 19.41 1.68
CA ALA A 191 -4.16 20.27 0.66
C ALA A 191 -3.75 21.65 1.23
N GLU A 192 -4.56 22.22 2.12
CA GLU A 192 -4.26 23.49 2.79
C GLU A 192 -3.12 23.34 3.81
N GLU A 193 -3.22 22.38 4.72
CA GLU A 193 -2.31 22.25 5.86
C GLU A 193 -0.93 21.69 5.46
N LEU A 194 -0.88 20.75 4.51
CA LEU A 194 0.33 20.00 4.20
C LEU A 194 0.91 20.31 2.82
N LEU A 195 0.08 20.67 1.85
CA LEU A 195 0.53 21.03 0.50
C LEU A 195 0.58 22.55 0.26
N HIS A 196 0.02 23.34 1.19
CA HIS A 196 -0.10 24.80 1.08
C HIS A 196 -0.76 25.25 -0.23
N LEU A 197 -1.80 24.52 -0.65
CA LEU A 197 -2.60 24.85 -1.83
C LEU A 197 -3.77 25.76 -1.43
N ASP A 198 -4.08 26.72 -2.29
CA ASP A 198 -5.34 27.47 -2.17
C ASP A 198 -6.54 26.60 -2.58
N THR A 199 -7.76 27.09 -2.32
CA THR A 199 -8.99 26.35 -2.60
C THR A 199 -9.14 25.95 -4.07
N ASN A 200 -8.78 26.83 -5.01
CA ASN A 200 -8.92 26.53 -6.44
C ASN A 200 -7.87 25.50 -6.89
N GLN A 201 -6.65 25.58 -6.36
CA GLN A 201 -5.60 24.60 -6.62
C GLN A 201 -5.95 23.23 -6.04
N ALA A 202 -6.53 23.19 -4.83
CA ALA A 202 -7.00 21.97 -4.21
C ALA A 202 -8.12 21.32 -5.04
N GLU A 203 -9.09 22.10 -5.51
CA GLU A 203 -10.17 21.61 -6.38
C GLU A 203 -9.64 21.06 -7.71
N GLN A 204 -8.70 21.76 -8.35
CA GLN A 204 -8.07 21.28 -9.58
C GLN A 204 -7.28 19.98 -9.36
N LEU A 205 -6.57 19.86 -8.23
CA LEU A 205 -5.84 18.66 -7.89
C LEU A 205 -6.78 17.50 -7.55
N TRP A 206 -7.88 17.77 -6.85
CA TRP A 206 -8.92 16.80 -6.56
C TRP A 206 -9.44 16.15 -7.84
N HIS A 207 -9.88 16.96 -8.82
CA HIS A 207 -10.38 16.44 -10.10
C HIS A 207 -9.33 15.73 -10.95
N GLN A 208 -8.05 15.96 -10.70
CA GLN A 208 -6.97 15.17 -11.34
C GLN A 208 -6.82 13.78 -10.72
N ILE A 209 -7.20 13.60 -9.46
CA ILE A 209 -7.09 12.33 -8.74
C ILE A 209 -8.41 11.54 -8.82
N ASP A 210 -9.55 12.19 -8.56
CA ASP A 210 -10.90 11.61 -8.63
C ASP A 210 -11.34 11.45 -10.09
N THR A 211 -10.75 10.47 -10.78
CA THR A 211 -10.93 10.28 -12.23
C THR A 211 -12.29 9.75 -12.64
N ASP A 212 -13.05 9.16 -11.70
CA ASP A 212 -14.39 8.62 -11.96
C ASP A 212 -15.54 9.52 -11.47
N ASP A 213 -15.21 10.71 -10.94
CA ASP A 213 -16.17 11.69 -10.41
C ASP A 213 -17.09 11.07 -9.35
N SER A 214 -16.56 10.13 -8.55
CA SER A 214 -17.33 9.44 -7.52
C SER A 214 -17.57 10.32 -6.28
N GLY A 215 -16.80 11.41 -6.14
CA GLY A 215 -16.86 12.32 -5.00
C GLY A 215 -16.02 11.88 -3.80
N ASP A 216 -15.31 10.74 -3.92
CA ASP A 216 -14.36 10.24 -2.92
C ASP A 216 -13.12 9.65 -3.61
N ILE A 217 -11.92 10.11 -3.24
CA ILE A 217 -10.67 9.52 -3.74
C ILE A 217 -10.42 8.15 -3.07
N ARG A 218 -10.19 7.13 -3.89
CA ARG A 218 -9.79 5.77 -3.50
C ARG A 218 -8.28 5.58 -3.61
N VAL A 219 -7.79 4.47 -3.03
CA VAL A 219 -6.35 4.15 -3.03
C VAL A 219 -5.78 3.89 -4.43
N ASP A 220 -6.56 3.29 -5.33
CA ASP A 220 -6.15 3.01 -6.71
C ASP A 220 -6.03 4.30 -7.54
N GLU A 221 -6.98 5.23 -7.40
CA GLU A 221 -6.90 6.57 -8.00
C GLU A 221 -5.68 7.36 -7.51
N LEU A 222 -5.47 7.38 -6.20
CA LEU A 222 -4.33 8.09 -5.61
C LEU A 222 -3.00 7.45 -6.05
N PHE A 223 -2.95 6.13 -6.12
CA PHE A 223 -1.81 5.37 -6.64
C PHE A 223 -1.50 5.73 -8.10
N ASP A 224 -2.51 5.73 -8.98
CA ASP A 224 -2.34 6.02 -10.40
C ASP A 224 -1.91 7.47 -10.64
N TRP A 225 -2.44 8.40 -9.85
CA TRP A 225 -1.99 9.78 -9.86
C TRP A 225 -0.52 9.90 -9.44
N LEU A 226 -0.11 9.30 -8.32
CA LEU A 226 1.29 9.33 -7.85
C LEU A 226 2.24 8.70 -8.87
N LYS A 227 1.86 7.57 -9.47
CA LYS A 227 2.60 6.90 -10.53
C LYS A 227 2.80 7.82 -11.74
N SER A 228 1.73 8.52 -12.15
CA SER A 228 1.79 9.49 -13.25
C SER A 228 2.72 10.66 -12.94
N GLN A 229 2.73 11.15 -11.69
CA GLN A 229 3.66 12.22 -11.28
C GLN A 229 5.12 11.78 -11.33
N LEU A 230 5.43 10.54 -10.90
CA LEU A 230 6.78 10.00 -10.97
C LEU A 230 7.27 9.84 -12.41
N LEU A 231 6.42 9.35 -13.30
CA LEU A 231 6.74 9.20 -14.72
C LEU A 231 7.03 10.56 -15.37
N ARG A 232 6.22 11.59 -15.08
CA ARG A 232 6.46 12.96 -15.58
C ARG A 232 7.81 13.49 -15.12
N LYS A 233 8.14 13.36 -13.83
CA LYS A 233 9.45 13.80 -13.30
C LYS A 233 10.63 13.08 -13.93
N GLN A 234 10.49 11.79 -14.24
CA GLN A 234 11.54 11.03 -14.91
C GLN A 234 11.75 11.54 -16.33
N ILE A 235 10.67 11.80 -17.07
CA ILE A 235 10.73 12.39 -18.42
C ILE A 235 11.41 13.76 -18.39
N GLU A 236 11.00 14.66 -17.49
CA GLU A 236 11.59 16.01 -17.35
C GLU A 236 13.09 15.94 -17.03
N LYS A 237 13.50 15.01 -16.16
CA LYS A 237 14.92 14.79 -15.83
C LYS A 237 15.70 14.28 -17.04
N ASP A 238 15.13 13.37 -17.82
CA ASP A 238 15.79 12.81 -19.01
C ASP A 238 15.90 13.85 -20.14
N GLU A 239 14.94 14.77 -20.24
CA GLU A 239 15.00 15.94 -21.13
C GLU A 239 16.12 16.90 -20.74
N ILE A 240 16.24 17.23 -19.45
CA ILE A 240 17.28 18.14 -18.94
C ILE A 240 18.69 17.54 -19.08
N THR A 241 18.83 16.22 -18.84
CA THR A 241 20.13 15.54 -18.92
C THR A 241 20.54 15.16 -20.34
N GLY A 242 19.64 15.30 -21.31
CA GLY A 242 19.89 14.89 -22.70
C GLY A 242 20.04 13.37 -22.87
N THR A 243 19.57 12.58 -21.89
CA THR A 243 19.72 11.11 -21.87
C THR A 243 18.56 10.39 -22.56
N LEU A 244 17.59 11.14 -23.11
CA LEU A 244 16.47 10.63 -23.91
C LEU A 244 17.00 9.93 -25.18
N THR A 245 17.41 8.68 -24.99
CA THR A 245 17.73 7.77 -26.08
C THR A 245 16.39 7.30 -26.59
N ILE A 246 15.87 8.00 -27.60
CA ILE A 246 14.63 7.65 -28.27
C ILE A 246 14.82 6.27 -28.89
N ASN A 247 14.44 5.22 -28.17
CA ASN A 247 14.26 3.88 -28.72
C ASN A 247 12.97 3.84 -29.56
N GLN A 248 12.87 4.73 -30.56
CA GLN A 248 11.92 4.59 -31.66
C GLN A 248 12.59 3.72 -32.72
N GLN A 249 12.60 2.41 -32.53
CA GLN A 249 12.77 1.45 -33.61
C GLN A 249 12.45 0.05 -33.09
N GLN A 250 11.18 -0.33 -33.19
CA GLN A 250 10.72 -1.69 -33.49
C GLN A 250 9.20 -1.65 -33.66
N SER A 251 8.78 -1.40 -34.91
CA SER A 251 7.50 -1.82 -35.47
C SER A 251 7.77 -2.96 -36.43
#